data_AF-L7EVB2-F1
#
_entry.id   AF-L7EVB2-F1
#
_cell.length_a   1.000
_cell.length_b   1.000
_cell.length_c   1.000
_cell.angle_alpha   90.00
_cell.angle_beta   90.00
_cell.angle_gamma   90.00
#
_symmetry.space_group_name_H-M   'P 1'
#
loop_
_entity.id
_entity.type
_entity.pdbx_description
1 polymer ?
#
loop_
_entity_poly.entity_id
_entity_poly.type
_entity_poly.pdbx_seq_one_letter_code
_entity_poly.pdbx_strand_id
1 'polypeptide(L)'
;MAFIGHRCTCGHNDLNHIESENGKRNCTAKSGGSCGKPCTSQGDSEVLPTFDLKGNHVERIIAPGDGPQTEGGTVLVRTCTCDACQALYEQLALAAA
;
A
#
# COMPACT_ATOMS: atom_id res chain seq x y z
N MET A 1 7.30 4.56 -7.63
CA MET A 1 7.85 3.68 -6.58
C MET A 1 6.81 2.63 -6.29
N ALA A 2 7.06 1.35 -6.55
CA ALA A 2 6.07 0.32 -6.29
C ALA A 2 5.75 0.26 -4.79
N PHE A 3 4.54 -0.17 -4.43
CA PHE A 3 4.15 -0.35 -3.03
C PHE A 3 3.44 -1.69 -2.86
N ILE A 4 3.55 -2.25 -1.67
CA ILE A 4 2.85 -3.49 -1.32
C ILE A 4 1.53 -3.12 -0.66
N GLY A 5 0.46 -3.75 -1.12
CA GLY A 5 -0.87 -3.59 -0.56
C GLY A 5 -1.75 -4.78 -0.89
N HIS A 6 -3.03 -4.67 -0.57
CA HIS A 6 -4.03 -5.66 -0.97
C HIS A 6 -4.94 -5.08 -2.05
N ARG A 7 -5.66 -5.95 -2.76
CA ARG A 7 -6.87 -5.56 -3.47
C ARG A 7 -8.08 -5.78 -2.59
N CYS A 8 -8.88 -4.73 -2.44
CA CYS A 8 -10.23 -4.88 -1.94
C CYS A 8 -11.04 -5.76 -2.90
N THR A 9 -12.06 -6.47 -2.41
CA THR A 9 -13.00 -7.23 -3.25
C THR A 9 -13.72 -6.36 -4.29
N CYS A 10 -13.77 -5.05 -4.06
CA CYS A 10 -14.26 -4.05 -5.02
C CYS A 10 -13.24 -3.71 -6.13
N GLY A 11 -12.04 -4.30 -6.14
CA GLY A 11 -10.99 -4.10 -7.13
C GLY A 11 -10.09 -2.88 -6.92
N HIS A 12 -10.33 -2.09 -5.87
CA HIS A 12 -9.48 -0.94 -5.53
C HIS A 12 -8.22 -1.38 -4.78
N ASN A 13 -7.15 -0.64 -5.02
CA ASN A 13 -5.90 -0.79 -4.28
C ASN A 13 -6.09 -0.30 -2.85
N ASP A 14 -5.75 -1.15 -1.91
CA ASP A 14 -5.74 -0.84 -0.49
C ASP A 14 -4.37 -0.29 -0.11
N LEU A 15 -4.19 0.99 -0.44
CA LEU A 15 -2.93 1.71 -0.31
C LEU A 15 -2.57 1.99 1.15
N ASN A 16 -3.57 2.22 1.98
CA ASN A 16 -3.44 2.57 3.38
C ASN A 16 -4.71 2.20 4.14
N HIS A 17 -4.53 1.79 5.39
CA HIS A 17 -5.63 1.60 6.33
C HIS A 17 -5.79 2.84 7.18
N ILE A 18 -6.98 3.43 7.16
CA ILE A 18 -7.39 4.37 8.20
C ILE A 18 -8.07 3.54 9.28
N GLU A 19 -7.53 3.60 10.50
CA GLU A 19 -8.24 3.09 11.67
C GLU A 19 -9.40 4.04 11.97
N SER A 20 -10.62 3.53 11.88
CA SER A 20 -11.82 4.24 12.33
C SER A 20 -11.79 4.36 13.84
N GLU A 21 -12.53 5.32 14.42
CA GLU A 21 -12.70 5.45 15.88
C GLU A 21 -13.14 4.14 16.58
N ASN A 22 -13.78 3.22 15.85
CA ASN A 22 -14.21 1.92 16.35
C ASN A 22 -13.16 0.80 16.18
N GLY A 23 -11.89 1.12 15.90
CA GLY A 23 -10.81 0.16 15.67
C GLY A 23 -10.91 -0.62 14.35
N LYS A 24 -11.88 -0.28 13.49
CA LYS A 24 -12.05 -0.92 12.18
C LYS A 24 -11.12 -0.26 11.16
N ARG A 25 -10.28 -1.07 10.51
CA ARG A 25 -9.46 -0.66 9.38
C ARG A 25 -10.31 -0.62 8.11
N ASN A 26 -10.39 0.55 7.48
CA ASN A 26 -11.05 0.71 6.18
C ASN A 26 -10.00 0.87 5.09
N CYS A 27 -10.26 0.29 3.92
CA CYS A 27 -9.42 0.52 2.75
C CYS A 27 -9.65 1.93 2.22
N THR A 28 -8.56 2.64 1.95
CA THR A 28 -8.62 3.94 1.26
C THR A 28 -8.21 3.76 -0.19
N ALA A 29 -9.10 4.16 -1.12
CA ALA A 29 -8.79 4.15 -2.53
C ALA A 29 -7.71 5.18 -2.87
N LYS A 30 -7.01 4.99 -4.00
CA LYS A 30 -5.96 5.89 -4.51
C LYS A 30 -6.35 7.38 -4.56
N SER A 31 -7.64 7.69 -4.69
CA SER A 31 -8.18 9.06 -4.71
C SER A 31 -8.52 9.63 -3.32
N GLY A 32 -8.12 8.94 -2.23
CA GLY A 32 -8.39 9.35 -0.84
C GLY A 32 -9.79 9.04 -0.34
N GLY A 33 -10.68 8.50 -1.18
CA GLY A 33 -12.01 8.04 -0.77
C GLY A 33 -11.95 6.69 -0.07
N SER A 34 -12.53 6.59 1.13
CA SER A 34 -12.81 5.29 1.75
C SER A 34 -13.78 4.51 0.85
N CYS A 35 -13.47 3.25 0.54
CA CYS A 35 -14.41 2.41 -0.21
C CYS A 35 -15.62 1.98 0.65
N GLY A 36 -15.62 2.31 1.95
CA GLY A 36 -16.69 2.00 2.91
C GLY A 36 -16.80 0.51 3.25
N LYS A 37 -16.02 -0.37 2.62
CA LYS A 37 -15.91 -1.78 2.97
C LYS A 37 -14.83 -1.96 4.03
N PRO A 38 -15.07 -2.82 5.04
CA PRO A 38 -14.02 -3.18 5.97
C PRO A 38 -12.86 -3.78 5.19
N CYS A 39 -11.63 -3.44 5.58
CA CYS A 39 -10.47 -4.15 5.08
C CYS A 39 -10.61 -5.62 5.46
N THR A 40 -10.95 -6.45 4.48
CA THR A 40 -10.82 -7.89 4.62
C THR A 40 -9.38 -8.22 4.30
N SER A 41 -8.63 -8.72 5.26
CA SER A 41 -7.32 -9.35 5.09
C SER A 41 -7.38 -10.65 4.24
N GLN A 42 -8.35 -10.73 3.33
CA GLN A 42 -8.72 -11.89 2.52
C GLN A 42 -8.17 -11.84 1.09
N GLY A 43 -7.42 -10.81 0.73
CA GLY A 43 -6.64 -10.78 -0.50
C GLY A 43 -5.18 -11.10 -0.21
N ASP A 44 -4.51 -11.78 -1.13
CA ASP A 44 -3.05 -11.90 -1.09
C ASP A 44 -2.43 -10.50 -1.17
N SER A 45 -1.35 -10.26 -0.42
CA SER A 45 -0.55 -9.07 -0.62
C SER A 45 0.10 -9.12 -2.00
N GLU A 46 0.12 -7.99 -2.72
CA GLU A 46 0.73 -7.92 -4.04
C GLU A 46 1.57 -6.65 -4.19
N VAL A 47 2.55 -6.71 -5.10
CA VAL A 47 3.30 -5.53 -5.52
C VAL A 47 2.45 -4.76 -6.53
N LEU A 48 2.03 -3.57 -6.14
CA LEU A 48 1.26 -2.70 -7.01
C LEU A 48 2.23 -1.85 -7.82
N PRO A 49 2.23 -2.00 -9.17
CA PRO A 49 3.14 -1.29 -10.02
C PRO A 49 2.86 0.20 -9.93
N THR A 50 3.92 0.98 -9.97
CA THR A 50 3.81 2.43 -10.10
C THR A 50 4.64 2.89 -11.25
N PHE A 51 4.17 3.98 -11.82
CA PHE A 51 4.79 4.60 -12.96
C PHE A 51 5.18 6.02 -12.57
N ASP A 52 6.33 6.48 -13.07
CA ASP A 52 6.68 7.89 -12.99
C ASP A 52 5.76 8.72 -13.91
N LEU A 53 5.93 10.04 -13.91
CA LEU A 53 5.16 10.95 -14.78
C LEU A 53 5.40 10.70 -16.29
N LYS A 54 6.42 9.92 -16.64
CA LYS A 54 6.75 9.53 -18.01
C LYS A 54 6.24 8.13 -18.36
N GLY A 55 5.53 7.46 -17.45
CA GLY A 55 4.99 6.13 -17.65
C GLY A 55 6.01 4.99 -17.48
N ASN A 56 7.20 5.25 -16.95
CA ASN A 56 8.20 4.22 -16.69
C ASN A 56 7.91 3.50 -15.38
N HIS A 57 8.06 2.18 -15.37
CA HIS A 57 7.92 1.39 -14.15
C HIS A 57 9.00 1.79 -13.14
N VAL A 58 8.60 1.99 -11.88
CA VAL A 58 9.54 2.33 -10.81
C VAL A 58 9.76 1.12 -9.93
N GLU A 59 10.92 0.48 -10.05
CA GLU A 59 11.26 -0.77 -9.36
C GLU A 59 11.41 -0.65 -7.85
N ARG A 60 11.73 0.55 -7.34
CA ARG A 60 11.89 0.74 -5.89
C ARG A 60 10.56 0.47 -5.18
N ILE A 61 10.55 -0.60 -4.38
CA ILE A 61 9.45 -0.98 -3.49
C ILE A 61 9.56 -0.18 -2.19
N ILE A 62 8.50 0.52 -1.82
CA ILE A 62 8.38 1.22 -0.53
C ILE A 62 8.14 0.16 0.56
N ALA A 63 8.88 0.27 1.67
CA ALA A 63 8.68 -0.61 2.82
C ALA A 63 7.27 -0.44 3.41
N PRO A 64 6.63 -1.51 3.89
CA PRO A 64 5.38 -1.44 4.64
C PRO A 64 5.45 -0.41 5.78
N GLY A 65 4.45 0.47 5.88
CA GLY A 65 4.40 1.57 6.85
C GLY A 65 5.09 2.86 6.43
N ASP A 66 5.98 2.80 5.44
CA ASP A 66 6.52 3.98 4.79
C ASP A 66 5.60 4.47 3.68
N GLY A 67 5.89 5.66 3.17
CA GLY A 67 5.10 6.29 2.13
C GLY A 67 5.94 7.12 1.18
N PRO A 68 5.38 7.52 0.03
CA PRO A 68 6.02 8.49 -0.83
C PRO A 68 6.23 9.79 -0.07
N GLN A 69 7.48 10.25 -0.04
CA GLN A 69 7.86 11.54 0.53
C GLN A 69 7.67 12.64 -0.52
N THR A 70 7.15 13.79 -0.11
CA THR A 70 7.20 15.02 -0.92
C THR A 70 8.64 15.55 -0.96
N GLU A 71 8.93 16.50 -1.84
CA GLU A 71 10.23 17.21 -1.88
C GLU A 71 10.58 17.88 -0.53
N GLY A 72 9.58 18.16 0.31
CA GLY A 72 9.76 18.67 1.67
C GLY A 72 9.91 17.59 2.76
N GLY A 73 10.00 16.31 2.40
CA GLY A 73 10.12 15.19 3.34
C GLY A 73 8.80 14.77 4.01
N THR A 74 7.67 15.39 3.66
CA THR A 74 6.36 15.04 4.24
C THR A 74 5.85 13.75 3.63
N VAL A 75 5.46 12.79 4.47
CA VAL A 75 4.77 11.57 4.02
C VAL A 75 3.27 11.86 3.91
N LEU A 76 2.74 11.84 2.67
CA LEU A 76 1.31 12.12 2.43
C LEU A 76 0.42 10.94 2.80
N VAL A 77 0.91 9.72 2.61
CA VAL A 77 0.18 8.48 2.86
C VAL A 77 1.17 7.39 3.24
N ARG A 78 0.89 6.64 4.31
CA ARG A 78 1.69 5.48 4.72
C ARG A 78 1.06 4.20 4.16
N THR A 79 1.91 3.31 3.67
CA THR A 79 1.48 1.98 3.20
C THR A 79 1.00 1.11 4.37
N CYS A 80 0.26 0.05 4.05
CA CYS A 80 -0.21 -0.92 5.04
C CYS A 80 0.96 -1.56 5.82
N THR A 81 0.77 -1.78 7.12
CA THR A 81 1.76 -2.40 8.05
C THR A 81 1.36 -3.79 8.54
N CYS A 82 0.43 -4.48 7.87
CA CYS A 82 0.04 -5.82 8.32
C CYS A 82 1.15 -6.85 8.07
N ASP A 83 1.11 -7.94 8.83
CA ASP A 83 2.08 -9.04 8.77
C ASP A 83 2.23 -9.63 7.36
N ALA A 84 1.15 -9.70 6.58
CA ALA A 84 1.18 -10.20 5.21
C ALA A 84 1.98 -9.28 4.27
N CYS A 85 1.78 -7.96 4.36
CA CYS A 85 2.55 -6.99 3.61
C CYS A 85 4.04 -7.00 4.02
N GLN A 86 4.30 -7.15 5.32
CA GLN A 86 5.65 -7.25 5.87
C GLN A 86 6.37 -8.50 5.35
N ALA A 87 5.73 -9.66 5.40
CA ALA A 87 6.29 -10.92 4.92
C ALA A 87 6.59 -10.88 3.42
N LEU A 88 5.71 -10.28 2.61
CA LEU A 88 5.96 -10.12 1.18
C LEU A 88 7.14 -9.17 0.91
N TYR A 89 7.25 -8.07 1.64
CA TYR A 89 8.38 -7.15 1.51
C TYR A 89 9.71 -7.85 1.80
N GLU A 90 9.76 -8.64 2.88
CA GLU A 90 10.95 -9.40 3.26
C GLU A 90 11.35 -10.41 2.18
N GLN A 91 10.40 -11.15 1.61
CA GLN A 91 10.65 -12.08 0.50
C GLN A 91 11.26 -11.37 -0.72
N LEU A 92 10.73 -10.19 -1.06
CA LEU A 92 11.21 -9.42 -2.21
C LEU A 92 12.56 -8.76 -1.95
N ALA A 93 12.79 -8.28 -0.72
CA ALA A 93 14.07 -7.72 -0.31
C ALA A 93 15.19 -8.78 -0.31
N LEU A 94 14.87 -10.01 0.13
CA LEU A 94 15.77 -11.16 0.07
C LEU A 94 16.08 -11.60 -1.38
N ALA A 95 15.11 -11.52 -2.29
CA ALA A 95 15.29 -11.88 -3.69
C ALA A 95 16.08 -10.84 -4.51
N ALA A 96 16.19 -9.61 -4.01
CA ALA A 96 16.94 -8.51 -4.64
C ALA A 96 18.38 -8.34 -4.11
N ALA A 97 18.77 -9.16 -3.12
CA ALA A 97 20.11 -9.22 -2.54
C ALA A 97 21.00 -10.26 -3.24
#